data_AF-A0AAU1LFX0-F1
#
_entry.id   AF-A0AAU1LFX0-F1
#
_cell.length_a   1.000
_cell.length_b   1.000
_cell.length_c   1.000
_cell.angle_alpha   90.00
_cell.angle_beta   90.00
_cell.angle_gamma   90.00
#
_symmetry.space_group_name_H-M   'P 1'
#
loop_
_entity.id
_entity.type
_entity.pdbx_description
1 polymer ?
#
loop_
_entity_poly.entity_id
_entity_poly.type
_entity_poly.pdbx_seq_one_letter_code
_entity_poly.pdbx_strand_id
1 'polypeptide(L)'
;MAAGVVVAALLVVDFRLTGPASRQILAVALMAAFISAAVWATTSLTALLMRPSLRRAQGLLAEEADLWGSDREFFAPVRRLMLLGALQTLANLLIWLTVYPLALWASVLACGAVGLPARLTGLWPAFVSGLLVAAVATTARTFLALFRRRTSRAAARSLAAVLLNAAGLALASLVLDGVRLDSAPGWRQALALCAVACLFMLPRITLSLPVPGIASIVLVGYHCLVLWLICAAFAFVDPRLHADGFWQLAGAAAIMWAAEWPARLAVGRVQGADQPAPVLPDPFPPDHGFPSGPLY
;
A
#
# COMPACT_ATOMS: atom_id res chain seq x y z
N MET A 1 -10.79 0.29 -10.68
CA MET A 1 -10.19 -0.54 -11.75
C MET A 1 -10.07 0.23 -13.06
N ALA A 2 -11.15 0.77 -13.64
CA ALA A 2 -11.11 1.49 -14.92
C ALA A 2 -10.01 2.58 -15.02
N ALA A 3 -9.90 3.46 -14.01
CA ALA A 3 -8.84 4.47 -13.96
C ALA A 3 -7.42 3.86 -14.04
N GLY A 4 -7.21 2.72 -13.38
CA GLY A 4 -5.92 2.02 -13.43
C GLY A 4 -5.63 1.41 -14.79
N VAL A 5 -6.65 0.87 -15.48
CA VAL A 5 -6.52 0.34 -16.85
C VAL A 5 -6.15 1.46 -17.82
N VAL A 6 -6.80 2.62 -17.70
CA VAL A 6 -6.49 3.79 -18.54
C VAL A 6 -5.08 4.30 -18.27
N VAL A 7 -4.67 4.44 -17.01
CA VAL A 7 -3.31 4.86 -16.65
C VAL A 7 -2.27 3.88 -17.19
N ALA A 8 -2.49 2.56 -17.04
CA ALA A 8 -1.59 1.55 -17.59
C ALA A 8 -1.50 1.65 -19.12
N ALA A 9 -2.61 1.81 -19.83
CA ALA A 9 -2.62 1.97 -21.29
C ALA A 9 -1.96 3.28 -21.78
N LEU A 10 -1.84 4.30 -20.92
CA LEU A 10 -1.16 5.55 -21.25
C LEU A 10 0.34 5.52 -20.95
N LEU A 11 0.76 4.71 -19.97
CA LEU A 11 2.13 4.64 -19.49
C LEU A 11 2.92 3.43 -20.01
N VAL A 12 2.26 2.36 -20.43
CA VAL A 12 2.92 1.13 -20.89
C VAL A 12 2.89 1.09 -22.41
N VAL A 13 4.07 1.15 -23.04
CA VAL A 13 4.21 1.25 -24.52
C VAL A 13 3.51 0.12 -25.26
N ASP A 14 3.56 -1.09 -24.67
CA ASP A 14 2.98 -2.31 -25.24
C ASP A 14 1.52 -2.55 -24.86
N PHE A 15 0.91 -1.66 -24.06
CA PHE A 15 -0.51 -1.71 -23.76
C PHE A 15 -1.26 -0.67 -24.59
N ARG A 16 -1.95 -1.11 -25.64
CA ARG A 16 -2.65 -0.23 -26.59
C ARG A 16 -4.16 -0.45 -26.56
N LEU A 17 -4.88 0.65 -26.41
CA LEU A 17 -6.32 0.75 -26.65
C LEU A 17 -6.53 1.56 -27.95
N THR A 18 -6.81 0.88 -29.06
CA THR A 18 -6.96 1.55 -30.38
C THR A 18 -8.44 1.73 -30.74
N GLY A 19 -8.76 2.48 -31.80
CA GLY A 19 -10.14 2.60 -32.27
C GLY A 19 -10.99 3.70 -31.62
N PRO A 20 -12.31 3.73 -31.89
CA PRO A 20 -13.17 4.83 -31.48
C PRO A 20 -13.40 4.85 -29.97
N ALA A 21 -13.59 6.05 -29.40
CA ALA A 21 -13.73 6.27 -27.96
C ALA A 21 -14.81 5.38 -27.31
N SER A 22 -15.93 5.15 -27.98
CA SER A 22 -17.00 4.26 -27.50
C SER A 22 -16.54 2.82 -27.28
N ARG A 23 -15.74 2.28 -28.22
CA ARG A 23 -15.17 0.91 -28.09
C ARG A 23 -14.05 0.85 -27.06
N GLN A 24 -13.26 1.91 -26.92
CA GLN A 24 -12.24 1.99 -25.86
C GLN A 24 -12.89 2.01 -24.47
N ILE A 25 -13.95 2.80 -24.28
CA ILE A 25 -14.70 2.85 -23.02
C ILE A 25 -15.28 1.46 -22.70
N LEU A 26 -15.87 0.79 -23.69
CA LEU A 26 -16.41 -0.56 -23.51
C LEU A 26 -15.31 -1.58 -23.16
N ALA A 27 -14.15 -1.53 -23.82
CA ALA A 27 -13.00 -2.37 -23.50
C ALA A 27 -12.52 -2.14 -22.06
N VAL A 28 -12.34 -0.88 -21.66
CA VAL A 28 -11.93 -0.51 -20.30
C VAL A 28 -12.95 -0.98 -19.26
N ALA A 29 -14.26 -0.83 -19.55
CA ALA A 29 -15.32 -1.29 -18.66
C ALA A 29 -15.31 -2.81 -18.50
N LEU A 30 -15.15 -3.56 -19.59
CA LEU A 30 -15.05 -5.01 -19.58
C LEU A 30 -13.84 -5.49 -18.78
N MET A 31 -12.67 -4.90 -19.03
CA MET A 31 -11.45 -5.19 -18.27
C MET A 31 -11.61 -4.88 -16.79
N ALA A 32 -12.16 -3.71 -16.47
CA ALA A 32 -12.41 -3.31 -15.10
C ALA A 32 -13.35 -4.27 -14.38
N ALA A 33 -14.40 -4.76 -15.04
CA ALA A 33 -15.31 -5.75 -14.50
C ALA A 33 -14.59 -7.08 -14.23
N PHE A 34 -13.81 -7.58 -15.21
CA PHE A 34 -13.09 -8.84 -15.09
C PHE A 34 -12.06 -8.82 -13.95
N ILE A 35 -11.26 -7.76 -13.87
CA ILE A 35 -10.27 -7.57 -12.81
C ILE A 35 -10.97 -7.42 -11.45
N SER A 36 -12.07 -6.68 -11.39
CA SER A 36 -12.84 -6.53 -10.14
C SER A 36 -13.41 -7.87 -9.67
N ALA A 37 -13.95 -8.67 -10.58
CA ALA A 37 -14.50 -9.99 -10.28
C ALA A 37 -13.41 -10.94 -9.79
N ALA A 38 -12.25 -10.99 -10.45
CA ALA A 38 -11.12 -11.82 -10.04
C ALA A 38 -10.62 -11.43 -8.64
N VAL A 39 -10.37 -10.13 -8.40
CA VAL A 39 -9.92 -9.65 -7.09
C VAL A 39 -10.97 -9.91 -6.01
N TRP A 40 -12.25 -9.70 -6.29
CA TRP A 40 -13.33 -9.98 -5.35
C TRP A 40 -13.40 -11.48 -5.02
N ALA A 41 -13.28 -12.37 -6.00
CA ALA A 41 -13.29 -13.80 -5.79
C ALA A 41 -12.12 -14.24 -4.91
N THR A 42 -10.89 -13.80 -5.20
CA THR A 42 -9.71 -14.19 -4.42
C THR A 42 -9.72 -13.59 -3.02
N THR A 43 -10.14 -12.33 -2.85
CA THR A 43 -10.25 -11.70 -1.53
C THR A 43 -11.36 -12.31 -0.68
N SER A 44 -12.48 -12.71 -1.29
CA SER A 44 -13.55 -13.42 -0.60
C SER A 44 -13.11 -14.82 -0.17
N LEU A 45 -12.39 -15.54 -1.03
CA LEU A 45 -11.84 -16.86 -0.72
C LEU A 45 -10.82 -16.79 0.42
N THR A 46 -9.88 -15.86 0.37
CA THR A 46 -8.89 -15.66 1.45
C THR A 46 -9.58 -15.27 2.77
N ALA A 47 -10.58 -14.39 2.73
CA ALA A 47 -11.37 -14.05 3.92
C ALA A 47 -12.11 -15.27 4.48
N LEU A 48 -12.70 -16.12 3.64
CA LEU A 48 -13.38 -17.35 4.08
C LEU A 48 -12.40 -18.32 4.76
N LEU A 49 -11.20 -18.49 4.20
CA LEU A 49 -10.17 -19.36 4.76
C LEU A 49 -9.58 -18.81 6.08
N MET A 50 -9.47 -17.49 6.23
CA MET A 50 -8.91 -16.86 7.45
C MET A 50 -9.94 -16.57 8.55
N ARG A 51 -11.25 -16.54 8.24
CA ARG A 51 -12.31 -16.32 9.24
C ARG A 51 -12.24 -17.24 10.47
N PRO A 52 -12.08 -18.57 10.33
CA PRO A 52 -12.07 -19.45 11.50
C PRO A 52 -10.84 -19.23 12.39
N SER A 53 -9.67 -18.95 11.82
CA SER A 53 -8.45 -18.67 12.59
C SER A 53 -8.50 -17.32 13.29
N LEU A 54 -9.06 -16.29 12.65
CA LEU A 54 -9.27 -14.98 13.26
C LEU A 54 -10.28 -15.04 14.41
N ARG A 55 -11.40 -15.75 14.25
CA ARG A 55 -12.40 -15.92 15.33
C ARG A 55 -11.81 -16.63 16.55
N ARG A 56 -11.01 -17.69 16.33
CA ARG A 56 -10.29 -18.37 17.43
C ARG A 56 -9.31 -17.44 18.12
N ALA A 57 -8.51 -16.69 17.36
CA ALA A 57 -7.54 -15.77 17.94
C ALA A 57 -8.22 -14.64 18.75
N GLN A 58 -9.37 -14.15 18.29
CA GLN A 58 -10.17 -13.15 19.00
C GLN A 58 -10.84 -13.71 20.25
N GLY A 59 -11.35 -14.94 20.20
CA GLY A 59 -11.93 -15.61 21.39
C GLY A 59 -10.91 -15.74 22.53
N LEU A 60 -9.68 -16.16 22.19
CA LEU A 60 -8.58 -16.31 23.15
C LEU A 60 -8.01 -14.98 23.68
N LEU A 61 -8.34 -13.85 23.04
CA LEU A 61 -8.01 -12.50 23.55
C LEU A 61 -9.13 -11.92 24.43
N ALA A 62 -10.34 -12.47 24.29
CA ALA A 62 -11.52 -12.05 25.06
C ALA A 62 -11.68 -12.86 26.34
N GLU A 63 -11.22 -14.11 26.37
CA GLU A 63 -10.91 -14.81 27.61
C GLU A 63 -9.75 -14.04 28.27
N GLU A 64 -10.01 -13.42 29.42
CA GLU A 64 -9.04 -12.62 30.17
C GLU A 64 -7.68 -13.30 30.15
N ALA A 65 -6.69 -12.62 29.56
CA ALA A 65 -5.31 -13.06 29.65
C ALA A 65 -5.01 -13.15 31.13
N ASP A 66 -4.88 -14.37 31.67
CA ASP A 66 -4.44 -14.60 33.03
C ASP A 66 -3.13 -13.82 33.21
N LEU A 67 -3.23 -12.64 33.82
CA LEU A 67 -2.16 -11.66 34.02
C LEU A 67 -1.05 -12.19 34.95
N TRP A 68 -1.18 -13.44 35.37
CA TRP A 68 -0.32 -14.17 36.30
C TRP A 68 0.41 -15.35 35.63
N GLY A 69 0.17 -15.61 34.34
CA GLY A 69 0.88 -16.62 33.55
C GLY A 69 2.28 -16.14 33.13
N SER A 70 3.18 -17.08 32.81
CA SER A 70 4.55 -16.75 32.38
C SER A 70 4.54 -15.84 31.13
N ASP A 71 5.55 -14.97 30.96
CA ASP A 71 5.68 -14.05 29.81
C ASP A 71 5.39 -14.73 28.45
N ARG A 72 5.73 -16.01 28.30
CA ARG A 72 5.47 -16.80 27.09
C ARG A 72 3.98 -16.99 26.77
N GLU A 73 3.13 -17.11 27.78
CA GLU A 73 1.68 -17.30 27.63
C GLU A 73 0.99 -15.97 27.32
N PHE A 74 1.48 -14.87 27.90
CA PHE A 74 1.01 -13.51 27.61
C PHE A 74 1.29 -13.10 26.15
N PHE A 75 2.49 -13.40 25.63
CA PHE A 75 2.85 -13.03 24.24
C PHE A 75 2.33 -14.00 23.17
N ALA A 76 1.84 -15.19 23.54
CA ALA A 76 1.33 -16.17 22.58
C ALA A 76 0.17 -15.66 21.69
N PRO A 77 -0.89 -15.01 22.21
CA PRO A 77 -1.96 -14.47 21.38
C PRO A 77 -1.50 -13.29 20.51
N VAL A 78 -0.63 -12.42 21.04
CA VAL A 78 -0.02 -11.31 20.27
C VAL A 78 0.82 -11.85 19.11
N ARG A 79 1.67 -12.85 19.35
CA ARG A 79 2.47 -13.51 18.31
C ARG A 79 1.59 -14.15 17.23
N ARG A 80 0.46 -14.76 17.61
CA ARG A 80 -0.51 -15.33 16.65
C ARG A 80 -1.17 -14.24 15.81
N LEU A 81 -1.58 -13.12 16.40
CA LEU A 81 -2.11 -11.98 15.65
C LEU A 81 -1.08 -11.40 14.68
N MET A 82 0.17 -11.23 15.13
CA MET A 82 1.27 -10.77 14.25
C MET A 82 1.50 -11.74 13.10
N LEU A 83 1.49 -13.05 13.37
CA LEU A 83 1.66 -14.08 12.34
C LEU A 83 0.47 -14.10 11.36
N LEU A 84 -0.77 -13.94 11.83
CA LEU A 84 -1.95 -13.82 10.97
C LEU A 84 -1.88 -12.54 10.12
N GLY A 85 -1.41 -11.42 10.69
CA GLY A 85 -1.17 -10.18 9.95
C GLY A 85 -0.07 -10.34 8.89
N ALA A 86 1.03 -11.03 9.22
CA ALA A 86 2.08 -11.37 8.28
C ALA A 86 1.56 -12.28 7.14
N LEU A 87 0.74 -13.28 7.48
CA LEU A 87 0.14 -14.16 6.48
C LEU A 87 -0.85 -13.41 5.58
N GLN A 88 -1.66 -12.51 6.13
CA GLN A 88 -2.59 -11.68 5.37
C GLN A 88 -1.84 -10.72 4.44
N THR A 89 -0.74 -10.11 4.90
CA THR A 89 0.09 -9.24 4.05
C THR A 89 0.76 -10.02 2.94
N LEU A 90 1.26 -11.23 3.22
CA LEU A 90 1.80 -12.15 2.21
C LEU A 90 0.73 -12.57 1.19
N ALA A 91 -0.46 -12.95 1.65
CA ALA A 91 -1.58 -13.31 0.78
C ALA A 91 -1.99 -12.13 -0.11
N ASN A 92 -2.09 -10.93 0.47
CA ASN A 92 -2.32 -9.72 -0.31
C ASN A 92 -1.23 -9.54 -1.36
N LEU A 93 0.05 -9.57 -0.98
CA LEU A 93 1.18 -9.44 -1.90
C LEU A 93 1.09 -10.45 -3.05
N LEU A 94 0.75 -11.69 -2.76
CA LEU A 94 0.53 -12.72 -3.78
C LEU A 94 -0.60 -12.35 -4.74
N ILE A 95 -1.73 -11.85 -4.22
CA ILE A 95 -2.85 -11.35 -5.06
C ILE A 95 -2.37 -10.21 -5.96
N TRP A 96 -1.59 -9.26 -5.43
CA TRP A 96 -1.03 -8.15 -6.21
C TRP A 96 -0.11 -8.64 -7.34
N LEU A 97 0.78 -9.58 -7.05
CA LEU A 97 1.78 -10.09 -7.99
C LEU A 97 1.22 -11.09 -9.01
N THR A 98 0.09 -11.75 -8.72
CA THR A 98 -0.45 -12.83 -9.58
C THR A 98 -1.80 -12.47 -10.17
N VAL A 99 -2.79 -12.18 -9.33
CA VAL A 99 -4.19 -12.01 -9.75
C VAL A 99 -4.35 -10.80 -10.65
N TYR A 100 -3.72 -9.67 -10.33
CA TYR A 100 -3.86 -8.47 -11.16
C TYR A 100 -3.24 -8.62 -12.57
N PRO A 101 -1.98 -9.07 -12.72
CA PRO A 101 -1.41 -9.38 -14.03
C PRO A 101 -2.23 -10.40 -14.83
N LEU A 102 -2.61 -11.52 -14.20
CA LEU A 102 -3.35 -12.59 -14.87
C LEU A 102 -4.75 -12.16 -15.26
N ALA A 103 -5.46 -11.44 -14.38
CA ALA A 103 -6.80 -10.93 -14.68
C ALA A 103 -6.76 -9.87 -15.78
N LEU A 104 -5.75 -8.98 -15.79
CA LEU A 104 -5.56 -8.04 -16.88
C LEU A 104 -5.29 -8.77 -18.20
N TRP A 105 -4.37 -9.72 -18.22
CA TRP A 105 -4.06 -10.52 -19.39
C TRP A 105 -5.29 -11.25 -19.94
N ALA A 106 -6.01 -11.98 -19.07
CA ALA A 106 -7.24 -12.68 -19.43
C ALA A 106 -8.31 -11.71 -19.95
N SER A 107 -8.40 -10.50 -19.37
CA SER A 107 -9.36 -9.50 -19.82
C SER A 107 -9.02 -8.91 -21.20
N VAL A 108 -7.73 -8.80 -21.55
CA VAL A 108 -7.31 -8.40 -22.91
C VAL A 108 -7.66 -9.49 -23.91
N LEU A 109 -7.46 -10.77 -23.57
CA LEU A 109 -7.89 -11.89 -24.42
C LEU A 109 -9.41 -11.90 -24.61
N ALA A 110 -10.18 -11.69 -23.55
CA ALA A 110 -11.64 -11.58 -23.62
C ALA A 110 -12.08 -10.39 -24.48
N CYS A 111 -11.42 -9.24 -24.36
CA CYS A 111 -11.67 -8.10 -25.25
C CYS A 111 -11.42 -8.47 -26.71
N GLY A 112 -10.30 -9.16 -27.00
CA GLY A 112 -9.98 -9.64 -28.35
C GLY A 112 -11.04 -10.59 -28.92
N ALA A 113 -11.56 -11.51 -28.10
CA ALA A 113 -12.61 -12.44 -28.49
C ALA A 113 -13.94 -11.75 -28.85
N VAL A 114 -14.24 -10.61 -28.24
CA VAL A 114 -15.45 -9.80 -28.53
C VAL A 114 -15.17 -8.72 -29.59
N GLY A 115 -13.98 -8.73 -30.21
CA GLY A 115 -13.59 -7.75 -31.24
C GLY A 115 -13.34 -6.34 -30.68
N LEU A 116 -13.08 -6.22 -29.38
CA LEU A 116 -12.74 -4.96 -28.74
C LEU A 116 -11.24 -4.64 -28.93
N PRO A 117 -10.91 -3.35 -29.10
CA PRO A 117 -9.58 -2.95 -29.55
C PRO A 117 -8.60 -2.80 -28.38
N ALA A 118 -8.24 -3.93 -27.78
CA ALA A 118 -7.24 -3.99 -26.73
C ALA A 118 -6.10 -4.93 -27.13
N ARG A 119 -4.86 -4.46 -26.97
CA ARG A 119 -3.65 -5.25 -27.22
C ARG A 119 -2.66 -5.04 -26.11
N LEU A 120 -2.09 -6.15 -25.63
CA LEU A 120 -1.06 -6.18 -24.60
C LEU A 120 -0.08 -7.28 -25.02
N THR A 121 1.12 -6.91 -25.41
CA THR A 121 2.13 -7.85 -25.91
C THR A 121 3.18 -8.12 -24.86
N GLY A 122 3.42 -9.41 -24.56
CA GLY A 122 4.45 -9.85 -23.63
C GLY A 122 3.98 -9.98 -22.17
N LEU A 123 4.59 -10.94 -21.46
CA LEU A 123 4.28 -11.21 -20.06
C LEU A 123 4.71 -10.06 -19.14
N TRP A 124 5.83 -9.41 -19.44
CA TRP A 124 6.37 -8.36 -18.60
C TRP A 124 5.55 -7.06 -18.63
N PRO A 125 5.16 -6.51 -19.79
CA PRO A 125 4.22 -5.39 -19.85
C PRO A 125 2.89 -5.70 -19.18
N ALA A 126 2.43 -6.95 -19.22
CA ALA A 126 1.22 -7.37 -18.54
C ALA A 126 1.36 -7.38 -17.02
N PHE A 127 2.51 -7.85 -16.53
CA PHE A 127 2.84 -7.80 -15.12
C PHE A 127 2.89 -6.35 -14.59
N VAL A 128 3.64 -5.47 -15.25
CA VAL A 128 3.76 -4.06 -14.86
C VAL A 128 2.42 -3.33 -14.97
N SER A 129 1.67 -3.55 -16.06
CA SER A 129 0.33 -2.99 -16.23
C SER A 129 -0.64 -3.47 -15.14
N GLY A 130 -0.57 -4.75 -14.76
CA GLY A 130 -1.37 -5.30 -13.68
C GLY A 130 -1.09 -4.61 -12.34
N LEU A 131 0.19 -4.45 -11.99
CA LEU A 131 0.61 -3.73 -10.78
C LEU A 131 0.17 -2.26 -10.80
N LEU A 132 0.33 -1.59 -11.95
CA LEU A 132 -0.13 -0.22 -12.15
C LEU A 132 -1.64 -0.08 -11.94
N VAL A 133 -2.43 -0.97 -12.55
CA VAL A 133 -3.89 -1.00 -12.40
C VAL A 133 -4.25 -1.11 -10.93
N ALA A 134 -3.57 -2.02 -10.22
CA ALA A 134 -3.82 -2.28 -8.83
C ALA A 134 -3.49 -1.06 -7.94
N ALA A 135 -2.33 -0.44 -8.17
CA ALA A 135 -1.86 0.73 -7.45
C ALA A 135 -2.81 1.91 -7.61
N VAL A 136 -3.11 2.26 -8.86
CA VAL A 136 -4.00 3.37 -9.20
C VAL A 136 -5.43 3.11 -8.73
N ALA A 137 -5.93 1.87 -8.86
CA ALA A 137 -7.27 1.54 -8.38
C ALA A 137 -7.39 1.69 -6.86
N THR A 138 -6.33 1.38 -6.13
CA THR A 138 -6.30 1.51 -4.67
C THR A 138 -6.27 2.97 -4.26
N THR A 139 -5.41 3.78 -4.88
CA THR A 139 -5.38 5.23 -4.66
C THR A 139 -6.71 5.90 -5.03
N ALA A 140 -7.31 5.51 -6.16
CA ALA A 140 -8.61 6.03 -6.58
C ALA A 140 -9.73 5.66 -5.60
N ARG A 141 -9.71 4.44 -5.03
CA ARG A 141 -10.64 4.04 -3.98
C ARG A 141 -10.44 4.87 -2.72
N THR A 142 -9.19 5.15 -2.33
CA THR A 142 -8.88 6.03 -1.19
C THR A 142 -9.38 7.45 -1.43
N PHE A 143 -9.25 7.96 -2.66
CA PHE A 143 -9.83 9.24 -3.06
C PHE A 143 -11.34 9.27 -2.98
N LEU A 144 -12.03 8.26 -3.49
CA LEU A 144 -13.49 8.16 -3.34
C LEU A 144 -13.91 8.03 -1.87
N ALA A 145 -13.08 7.41 -1.03
CA ALA A 145 -13.32 7.29 0.41
C ALA A 145 -13.20 8.62 1.17
N LEU A 146 -12.58 9.67 0.61
CA LEU A 146 -12.60 11.02 1.19
C LEU A 146 -14.01 11.60 1.24
N PHE A 147 -14.77 11.40 0.17
CA PHE A 147 -16.13 11.94 0.04
C PHE A 147 -17.14 11.17 0.90
N ARG A 148 -16.75 10.03 1.47
CA ARG A 148 -17.55 9.26 2.42
C ARG A 148 -17.21 9.72 3.83
N ARG A 149 -18.18 10.37 4.51
CA ARG A 149 -18.02 11.04 5.83
C ARG A 149 -17.34 10.18 6.92
N ARG A 150 -17.37 8.85 6.83
CA ARG A 150 -16.88 7.91 7.86
C ARG A 150 -15.38 7.57 7.76
N THR A 151 -14.71 7.88 6.65
CA THR A 151 -13.32 7.43 6.36
C THR A 151 -12.35 8.54 5.99
N SER A 152 -12.76 9.81 6.11
CA SER A 152 -12.06 10.97 5.53
C SER A 152 -10.63 11.17 6.04
N ARG A 153 -10.37 11.02 7.36
CA ARG A 153 -9.04 11.30 7.93
C ARG A 153 -7.96 10.31 7.48
N ALA A 154 -8.24 9.01 7.54
CA ALA A 154 -7.29 7.98 7.10
C ALA A 154 -7.06 8.05 5.58
N ALA A 155 -8.12 8.30 4.82
CA ALA A 155 -8.04 8.50 3.37
C ALA A 155 -7.21 9.75 3.01
N ALA A 156 -7.41 10.87 3.71
CA ALA A 156 -6.66 12.11 3.51
C ALA A 156 -5.17 11.93 3.78
N ARG A 157 -4.83 11.25 4.88
CA ARG A 157 -3.42 10.94 5.19
C ARG A 157 -2.79 10.07 4.12
N SER A 158 -3.50 9.05 3.65
CA SER A 158 -2.98 8.14 2.65
C SER A 158 -2.75 8.84 1.31
N LEU A 159 -3.65 9.75 0.92
CA LEU A 159 -3.48 10.55 -0.29
C LEU A 159 -2.39 11.61 -0.14
N ALA A 160 -2.31 12.27 1.01
CA ALA A 160 -1.22 13.19 1.31
C ALA A 160 0.13 12.48 1.18
N ALA A 161 0.25 11.25 1.69
CA ALA A 161 1.48 10.47 1.53
C ALA A 161 1.79 10.13 0.06
N VAL A 162 0.79 9.78 -0.77
CA VAL A 162 1.00 9.57 -2.21
C VAL A 162 1.48 10.87 -2.89
N LEU A 163 0.86 12.00 -2.56
CA LEU A 163 1.23 13.31 -3.11
C LEU A 163 2.63 13.75 -2.67
N LEU A 164 2.99 13.53 -1.40
CA LEU A 164 4.32 13.82 -0.87
C LEU A 164 5.40 12.94 -1.53
N ASN A 165 5.13 11.66 -1.77
CA ASN A 165 6.04 10.80 -2.52
C ASN A 165 6.19 11.25 -3.97
N ALA A 166 5.10 11.63 -4.64
CA ALA A 166 5.16 12.15 -6.01
C ALA A 166 5.96 13.46 -6.07
N ALA A 167 5.76 14.36 -5.09
CA ALA A 167 6.53 15.60 -4.97
C ALA A 167 8.00 15.33 -4.63
N GLY A 168 8.29 14.36 -3.76
CA GLY A 168 9.66 13.94 -3.43
C GLY A 168 10.38 13.35 -4.64
N LEU A 169 9.69 12.56 -5.46
CA LEU A 169 10.23 12.02 -6.71
C LEU A 169 10.46 13.12 -7.76
N ALA A 170 9.55 14.09 -7.85
CA ALA A 170 9.74 15.28 -8.69
C ALA A 170 10.96 16.10 -8.24
N LEU A 171 11.10 16.33 -6.94
CA LEU A 171 12.25 17.03 -6.37
C LEU A 171 13.54 16.26 -6.61
N ALA A 172 13.53 14.94 -6.44
CA ALA A 172 14.66 14.08 -6.76
C ALA A 172 15.08 14.25 -8.23
N SER A 173 14.15 14.30 -9.17
CA SER A 173 14.47 14.51 -10.59
C SER A 173 15.04 15.89 -10.93
N LEU A 174 14.88 16.88 -10.05
CA LEU A 174 15.44 18.22 -10.21
C LEU A 174 16.81 18.38 -9.54
N VAL A 175 17.07 17.63 -8.47
CA VAL A 175 18.26 17.78 -7.62
C VAL A 175 19.32 16.72 -7.93
N LEU A 176 18.91 15.55 -8.41
CA LEU A 176 19.79 14.41 -8.66
C LEU A 176 20.02 14.23 -10.16
N ASP A 177 21.25 14.48 -10.62
CA ASP A 177 21.62 14.43 -12.05
C ASP A 177 21.37 13.07 -12.73
N GLY A 178 21.30 12.00 -11.94
CA GLY A 178 21.04 10.65 -12.41
C GLY A 178 19.58 10.20 -12.31
N VAL A 179 18.66 11.00 -11.75
CA VAL A 179 17.22 10.70 -11.75
C VAL A 179 16.56 11.50 -12.86
N ARG A 180 16.35 10.88 -14.01
CA ARG A 180 15.86 11.58 -15.20
C ARG A 180 14.44 11.16 -15.54
N LEU A 181 13.63 12.15 -15.85
CA LEU A 181 12.31 11.98 -16.42
C LEU A 181 12.35 12.39 -17.89
N ASP A 182 12.03 11.49 -18.82
CA ASP A 182 12.03 11.82 -20.24
C ASP A 182 11.12 13.01 -20.57
N SER A 183 11.55 13.81 -21.54
CA SER A 183 10.81 14.99 -22.01
C SER A 183 9.47 14.58 -22.62
N ALA A 184 8.38 14.94 -21.96
CA ALA A 184 7.01 14.67 -22.36
C ALA A 184 6.11 15.83 -21.93
N PRO A 185 4.85 15.94 -22.43
CA PRO A 185 3.90 16.91 -21.92
C PRO A 185 3.79 16.80 -20.39
N GLY A 186 3.80 17.93 -19.67
CA GLY A 186 3.87 17.94 -18.20
C GLY A 186 2.79 17.11 -17.50
N TRP A 187 1.61 16.99 -18.10
CA TRP A 187 0.54 16.13 -17.57
C TRP A 187 0.91 14.63 -17.60
N ARG A 188 1.67 14.16 -18.60
CA ARG A 188 2.15 12.77 -18.68
C ARG A 188 3.26 12.52 -17.68
N GLN A 189 4.14 13.50 -17.48
CA GLN A 189 5.20 13.44 -16.47
C GLN A 189 4.61 13.34 -15.06
N ALA A 190 3.63 14.19 -14.75
CA ALA A 190 2.89 14.12 -13.49
C ALA A 190 2.19 12.77 -13.30
N LEU A 191 1.59 12.21 -14.36
CA LEU A 191 0.91 10.92 -14.32
C LEU A 191 1.89 9.76 -14.06
N ALA A 192 3.08 9.78 -14.66
CA ALA A 192 4.14 8.81 -14.40
C ALA A 192 4.65 8.89 -12.95
N LEU A 193 4.95 10.09 -12.45
CA LEU A 193 5.38 10.30 -11.06
C LEU A 193 4.31 9.82 -10.07
N CYS A 194 3.04 10.15 -10.30
CA CYS A 194 1.92 9.68 -9.51
C CYS A 194 1.78 8.16 -9.53
N ALA A 195 1.97 7.53 -10.69
CA ALA A 195 1.88 6.08 -10.82
C ALA A 195 3.00 5.37 -10.06
N VAL A 196 4.23 5.87 -10.14
CA VAL A 196 5.38 5.38 -9.37
C VAL A 196 5.15 5.57 -7.87
N ALA A 197 4.66 6.73 -7.45
CA ALA A 197 4.29 6.98 -6.06
C ALA A 197 3.18 6.03 -5.57
N CYS A 198 2.19 5.72 -6.41
CA CYS A 198 1.16 4.72 -6.07
C CYS A 198 1.74 3.32 -5.92
N LEU A 199 2.68 2.92 -6.79
CA LEU A 199 3.36 1.63 -6.72
C LEU A 199 4.25 1.50 -5.49
N PHE A 200 4.99 2.57 -5.18
CA PHE A 200 5.80 2.65 -3.97
C PHE A 200 4.98 2.46 -2.69
N MET A 201 3.70 2.82 -2.75
CA MET A 201 2.76 2.72 -1.64
C MET A 201 2.02 1.38 -1.55
N LEU A 202 2.18 0.47 -2.52
CA LEU A 202 1.61 -0.90 -2.44
C LEU A 202 2.17 -1.66 -1.24
N PRO A 203 3.51 -1.82 -1.12
CA PRO A 203 4.09 -2.63 -0.07
C PRO A 203 4.28 -1.78 1.18
N ARG A 204 3.15 -1.32 1.76
CA ARG A 204 3.13 -0.62 3.04
C ARG A 204 3.50 -1.57 4.17
N ILE A 205 4.79 -1.81 4.30
CA ILE A 205 5.36 -2.34 5.52
C ILE A 205 5.53 -1.15 6.46
N THR A 206 4.48 -0.86 7.22
CA THR A 206 4.60 0.02 8.39
C THR A 206 5.31 -0.78 9.48
N LEU A 207 6.62 -0.95 9.34
CA LEU A 207 7.47 -1.32 10.46
C LEU A 207 7.46 -0.09 11.39
N SER A 208 6.50 -0.06 12.32
CA SER A 208 6.55 0.78 13.50
C SER A 208 7.64 0.22 14.41
N LEU A 209 8.89 0.27 13.96
CA LEU A 209 10.04 -0.07 14.79
C LEU A 209 10.30 1.12 15.71
N PRO A 210 10.12 0.97 17.03
CA PRO A 210 10.16 2.07 18.00
C PRO A 210 11.60 2.47 18.36
N VAL A 211 12.54 2.46 17.42
CA VAL A 211 13.95 2.79 17.71
C VAL A 211 14.55 3.71 16.65
N PRO A 212 14.79 4.99 16.96
CA PRO A 212 15.47 5.92 16.06
C PRO A 212 16.93 5.46 15.90
N GLY A 213 17.35 5.12 14.68
CA GLY A 213 18.72 4.66 14.39
C GLY A 213 18.76 3.56 13.34
N ILE A 214 18.96 2.31 13.78
CA ILE A 214 19.08 1.14 12.88
C ILE A 214 17.80 0.93 12.07
N ALA A 215 16.63 1.17 12.68
CA ALA A 215 15.35 1.04 11.98
C ALA A 215 15.24 2.03 10.80
N SER A 216 15.82 3.23 10.91
CA SER A 216 15.82 4.22 9.82
C SER A 216 16.67 3.74 8.65
N ILE A 217 17.85 3.14 8.91
CA ILE A 217 18.74 2.61 7.87
C ILE A 217 18.08 1.42 7.16
N VAL A 218 17.51 0.48 7.90
CA VAL A 218 16.81 -0.69 7.34
C VAL A 218 15.61 -0.23 6.51
N LEU A 219 14.86 0.76 7.01
CA LEU A 219 13.71 1.30 6.30
C LEU A 219 14.12 2.01 5.00
N VAL A 220 15.15 2.86 5.04
CA VAL A 220 15.69 3.53 3.84
C VAL A 220 16.23 2.51 2.84
N GLY A 221 16.96 1.48 3.32
CA GLY A 221 17.44 0.39 2.47
C GLY A 221 16.30 -0.38 1.81
N TYR A 222 15.23 -0.67 2.56
CA TYR A 222 14.01 -1.28 2.02
C TYR A 222 13.33 -0.36 0.99
N HIS A 223 13.18 0.93 1.27
CA HIS A 223 12.59 1.91 0.33
C HIS A 223 13.44 2.03 -0.94
N CYS A 224 14.76 2.02 -0.82
CA CYS A 224 15.70 1.99 -1.94
C CYS A 224 15.54 0.71 -2.77
N LEU A 225 15.40 -0.46 -2.14
CA LEU A 225 15.16 -1.73 -2.84
C LEU A 225 13.82 -1.72 -3.59
N VAL A 226 12.75 -1.23 -2.95
CA VAL A 226 11.43 -1.11 -3.59
C VAL A 226 11.49 -0.15 -4.77
N LEU A 227 12.13 1.01 -4.62
CA LEU A 227 12.27 1.98 -5.70
C LEU A 227 13.13 1.41 -6.83
N TRP A 228 14.22 0.71 -6.52
CA TRP A 228 15.04 0.01 -7.51
C TRP A 228 14.22 -1.04 -8.29
N LEU A 229 13.42 -1.86 -7.61
CA LEU A 229 12.55 -2.85 -8.25
C LEU A 229 11.50 -2.18 -9.16
N ILE A 230 10.93 -1.05 -8.73
CA ILE A 230 9.97 -0.29 -9.54
C ILE A 230 10.67 0.29 -10.77
N CYS A 231 11.81 0.96 -10.60
CA CYS A 231 12.59 1.51 -11.71
C CYS A 231 13.06 0.40 -12.68
N ALA A 232 13.55 -0.72 -12.16
CA ALA A 232 13.92 -1.88 -12.97
C ALA A 232 12.70 -2.40 -13.76
N ALA A 233 11.54 -2.50 -13.12
CA ALA A 233 10.33 -2.94 -13.80
C ALA A 233 9.85 -1.97 -14.89
N PHE A 234 9.98 -0.67 -14.67
CA PHE A 234 9.64 0.36 -15.64
C PHE A 234 10.65 0.44 -16.79
N ALA A 235 11.94 0.23 -16.53
CA ALA A 235 12.99 0.28 -17.55
C ALA A 235 12.75 -0.72 -18.70
N PHE A 236 12.11 -1.85 -18.42
CA PHE A 236 11.75 -2.85 -19.43
C PHE A 236 10.42 -2.57 -20.17
N VAL A 237 9.66 -1.53 -19.81
CA VAL A 237 8.28 -1.32 -20.30
C VAL A 237 8.03 0.09 -20.86
N ASP A 238 8.59 1.12 -20.25
CA ASP A 238 8.66 2.49 -20.79
C ASP A 238 9.83 3.22 -20.10
N PRO A 239 10.91 3.55 -20.82
CA PRO A 239 12.16 4.04 -20.25
C PRO A 239 12.06 5.52 -19.82
N ARG A 240 10.96 5.95 -19.20
CA ARG A 240 10.77 7.39 -18.91
C ARG A 240 11.27 7.82 -17.55
N LEU A 241 11.44 6.89 -16.60
CA LEU A 241 12.04 7.17 -15.31
C LEU A 241 13.31 6.35 -15.18
N HIS A 242 14.44 7.01 -15.30
CA HIS A 242 15.76 6.41 -15.11
C HIS A 242 16.35 6.90 -13.80
N ALA A 243 17.06 5.99 -13.12
CA ALA A 243 17.87 6.31 -11.97
C ALA A 243 19.24 5.66 -12.16
N ASP A 244 20.23 6.47 -12.52
CA ASP A 244 21.58 6.02 -12.86
C ASP A 244 22.38 5.70 -11.60
N GLY A 245 22.32 4.42 -11.20
CA GLY A 245 23.15 3.88 -10.13
C GLY A 245 22.51 3.93 -8.74
N PHE A 246 23.10 3.13 -7.85
CA PHE A 246 22.59 2.89 -6.51
C PHE A 246 22.44 4.18 -5.68
N TRP A 247 23.42 5.08 -5.74
CA TRP A 247 23.42 6.30 -4.93
C TRP A 247 22.31 7.28 -5.30
N GLN A 248 21.92 7.33 -6.58
CA GLN A 248 20.81 8.17 -7.04
C GLN A 248 19.47 7.62 -6.57
N LEU A 249 19.31 6.29 -6.58
CA LEU A 249 18.15 5.60 -6.01
C LEU A 249 18.07 5.78 -4.49
N ALA A 250 19.19 5.65 -3.79
CA ALA A 250 19.27 5.87 -2.36
C ALA A 250 18.95 7.33 -2.00
N GLY A 251 19.46 8.29 -2.77
CA GLY A 251 19.14 9.72 -2.64
C GLY A 251 17.65 10.01 -2.87
N ALA A 252 17.06 9.47 -3.94
CA ALA A 252 15.63 9.63 -4.23
C ALA A 252 14.76 9.02 -3.13
N ALA A 253 15.10 7.80 -2.67
CA ALA A 253 14.40 7.16 -1.56
C ALA A 253 14.53 7.97 -0.26
N ALA A 254 15.70 8.55 0.02
CA ALA A 254 15.91 9.42 1.16
C ALA A 254 15.09 10.73 1.08
N ILE A 255 15.01 11.35 -0.10
CA ILE A 255 14.19 12.55 -0.34
C ILE A 255 12.69 12.22 -0.15
N MET A 256 12.21 11.11 -0.73
CA MET A 256 10.83 10.65 -0.55
C MET A 256 10.52 10.37 0.92
N TRP A 257 11.42 9.68 1.62
CA TRP A 257 11.29 9.41 3.05
C TRP A 257 11.26 10.69 3.90
N ALA A 258 12.14 11.65 3.60
CA ALA A 258 12.17 12.95 4.27
C ALA A 258 10.89 13.75 3.99
N ALA A 259 10.36 13.71 2.77
CA ALA A 259 9.10 14.36 2.40
C ALA A 259 7.90 13.77 3.17
N GLU A 260 7.91 12.48 3.48
CA GLU A 260 6.87 11.83 4.29
C GLU A 260 7.00 12.10 5.81
N TRP A 261 8.16 12.56 6.27
CA TRP A 261 8.46 12.71 7.70
C TRP A 261 7.42 13.55 8.47
N PRO A 262 6.96 14.72 7.97
CA PRO A 262 5.95 15.52 8.66
C PRO A 262 4.62 14.78 8.82
N ALA A 263 4.21 14.00 7.82
CA ALA A 263 2.98 13.21 7.88
C ALA A 263 3.09 12.07 8.91
N ARG A 264 4.27 11.48 9.08
CA ARG A 264 4.54 10.43 10.09
C ARG A 264 4.51 11.01 11.51
N LEU A 265 5.14 12.16 11.73
CA LEU A 265 5.12 12.85 13.03
C LEU A 265 3.70 13.24 13.48
N ALA A 266 2.86 13.67 12.54
CA ALA A 266 1.46 13.99 12.82
C ALA A 266 0.64 12.78 13.31
N VAL A 267 1.00 11.55 12.91
CA VAL A 267 0.35 10.32 13.37
C VAL A 267 0.77 9.97 14.80
N GLY A 268 2.06 10.08 15.11
CA GLY A 268 2.58 9.78 16.45
C GLY A 268 1.95 10.66 17.54
N ARG A 269 1.71 11.95 17.25
CA ARG A 269 1.04 12.86 18.21
C ARG A 269 -0.43 12.52 18.46
N VAL A 270 -1.16 12.08 17.43
CA VAL A 270 -2.58 11.70 17.58
C VAL A 270 -2.71 10.38 18.32
N GLN A 271 -1.84 9.41 18.03
CA GLN A 271 -1.83 8.13 18.75
C GLN A 271 -1.40 8.28 20.22
N GLY A 272 -0.48 9.20 20.52
CA GLY A 272 -0.09 9.52 21.90
C GLY A 272 -1.14 10.30 22.69
N ALA A 273 -2.06 11.01 22.01
CA ALA A 273 -3.17 11.73 22.65
C ALA A 273 -4.38 10.82 22.93
N ASP A 274 -4.58 9.76 22.12
CA ASP A 274 -5.65 8.77 22.29
C ASP A 274 -5.23 7.59 23.19
N GLN A 275 -3.95 7.49 23.58
CA GLN A 275 -3.51 6.53 24.59
C GLN A 275 -3.87 7.07 25.98
N PRO A 276 -4.68 6.36 26.79
CA PRO A 276 -4.86 6.72 28.18
C PRO A 276 -3.48 6.76 28.84
N ALA A 277 -3.21 7.83 29.60
CA ALA A 277 -1.97 7.94 30.35
C ALA A 277 -1.74 6.62 31.11
N PRO A 278 -0.51 6.06 31.10
CA PRO A 278 -0.23 4.86 31.86
C PRO A 278 -0.68 5.11 33.29
N VAL A 279 -1.66 4.33 33.75
CA VAL A 279 -2.05 4.31 35.16
C VAL A 279 -0.79 3.84 35.88
N LEU A 280 -0.08 4.79 36.48
CA LEU A 280 1.02 4.47 37.40
C LEU A 280 0.41 3.53 38.44
N PRO A 281 1.03 2.36 38.70
CA PRO A 281 0.63 1.52 39.82
C PRO A 281 0.59 2.43 41.04
N ASP A 282 -0.57 2.50 41.71
CA ASP A 282 -0.67 3.23 42.95
C ASP A 282 0.41 2.68 43.88
N PRO A 283 1.39 3.50 44.32
CA PRO A 283 2.44 3.03 45.22
C PRO A 283 1.88 2.57 46.57
N PHE A 284 0.60 2.83 46.83
CA PHE A 284 -0.13 2.37 48.01
C PHE A 284 -1.11 1.26 47.62
N PRO A 285 -0.73 -0.03 47.76
CA PRO A 285 -1.71 -1.11 47.70
C PRO A 285 -2.77 -0.89 48.81
N PRO A 286 -4.07 -1.09 48.53
CA PRO A 286 -5.11 -0.98 49.54
C PRO A 286 -5.13 -2.25 50.38
N ASP A 287 -4.08 -2.47 51.16
CA ASP A 287 -4.04 -3.47 52.21
C ASP A 287 -3.35 -2.84 53.40
N HIS A 288 -4.11 -2.13 54.23
CA HIS A 288 -4.03 -2.17 55.69
C HIS A 288 -5.31 -1.50 56.22
N GLY A 289 -6.08 -2.26 57.00
CA GLY A 289 -7.44 -1.93 57.41
C GLY A 289 -7.57 -0.54 58.03
N PHE A 290 -8.22 0.36 57.31
CA PHE A 290 -8.90 1.48 57.95
C PHE A 290 -10.21 0.94 58.54
N PRO A 291 -10.42 1.04 59.86
CA PRO A 291 -11.71 0.72 60.43
C PRO A 291 -12.74 1.70 59.88
N SER A 292 -13.68 1.17 59.09
CA SER A 292 -14.94 1.83 58.77
C SER A 292 -15.77 1.92 60.05
N GLY A 293 -15.60 3.03 60.78
CA GLY A 293 -16.35 3.36 61.99
C GLY A 293 -16.32 4.87 62.24
N PRO A 294 -17.38 5.44 62.85
CA PRO A 294 -18.13 6.55 62.27
C PRO A 294 -17.77 7.91 62.88
N LEU A 295 -17.84 8.98 62.09
CA LEU A 295 -17.93 10.34 62.61
C LEU A 295 -18.93 11.17 61.78
N TYR A 296 -20.12 11.28 62.37
CA TYR A 296 -21.26 12.19 62.13
C TYR A 296 -22.05 12.06 60.83
#